data_AF-A0A8S3E870-F1
#
_entry.id   AF-A0A8S3E870-F1
#
_cell.length_a   1.000
_cell.length_b   1.000
_cell.length_c   1.000
_cell.angle_alpha   90.00
_cell.angle_beta   90.00
_cell.angle_gamma   90.00
#
_symmetry.space_group_name_H-M   'P 1'
#
loop_
_entity.id
_entity.type
_entity.pdbx_description
1 polymer ?
#
loop_
_entity_poly.entity_id
_entity_poly.type
_entity_poly.pdbx_seq_one_letter_code
_entity_poly.pdbx_strand_id
1 'polypeptide(L)'
;MVSATTTPAVSTVNPREKALEDFRKKIMEHKEIEARLKQLREDLRTFTKDYDKSENDLKALQSVGQIVGEVLKQLTEDKFIVKATNGPRYVVGCRRQLDKAKLRPGTRVALDMTTLTVMR
;
A
#
# COMPACT_ATOMS: atom_id res chain seq x y z
N MET A 1 4.87 -70.05 61.91
CA MET A 1 5.20 -68.64 62.19
C MET A 1 5.73 -68.01 60.91
N VAL A 2 4.92 -67.11 60.37
CA VAL A 2 5.19 -65.99 59.44
C VAL A 2 6.18 -66.19 58.29
N SER A 3 5.64 -66.43 57.09
CA SER A 3 6.29 -66.18 55.80
C SER A 3 5.45 -65.19 55.00
N ALA A 4 6.08 -64.12 54.50
CA ALA A 4 5.79 -63.39 53.26
C ALA A 4 6.24 -61.93 53.40
N THR A 5 7.47 -61.66 52.99
CA THR A 5 7.95 -60.33 52.64
C THR A 5 7.42 -60.00 51.24
N THR A 6 6.40 -59.16 51.16
CA THR A 6 5.90 -58.59 49.90
C THR A 6 6.89 -57.56 49.38
N THR A 7 7.52 -57.86 48.25
CA THR A 7 8.42 -56.98 47.49
C THR A 7 7.62 -55.85 46.81
N PRO A 8 8.11 -54.59 46.79
CA PRO A 8 7.41 -53.50 46.11
C PRO A 8 7.56 -53.62 44.59
N ALA A 9 6.43 -53.48 43.88
CA ALA A 9 6.36 -53.47 42.42
C ALA A 9 7.09 -52.22 41.86
N VAL A 10 8.20 -52.44 41.18
CA VAL A 10 8.90 -51.42 40.40
C VAL A 10 8.20 -51.28 39.05
N SER A 11 7.46 -50.21 38.84
CA SER A 11 6.95 -49.79 37.54
C SER A 11 8.10 -49.30 36.66
N THR A 12 8.76 -50.23 35.98
CA THR A 12 9.77 -49.92 34.96
C THR A 12 9.08 -49.35 33.72
N VAL A 13 8.80 -48.05 33.73
CA VAL A 13 8.38 -47.34 32.51
C VAL A 13 9.52 -47.46 31.50
N ASN A 14 9.25 -48.12 30.38
CA ASN A 14 10.23 -48.47 29.37
C ASN A 14 10.85 -47.16 28.82
N PRO A 15 12.19 -47.00 28.80
CA PRO A 15 12.83 -45.75 28.35
C PRO A 15 12.47 -45.41 26.89
N ARG A 16 12.14 -46.43 26.10
CA ARG A 16 11.64 -46.30 24.73
C ARG A 16 10.25 -45.64 24.66
N GLU A 17 9.36 -45.92 25.60
CA GLU A 17 8.01 -45.32 25.64
C GLU A 17 8.08 -43.84 26.02
N LYS A 18 8.91 -43.49 27.02
CA LYS A 18 9.17 -42.08 27.37
C LYS A 18 9.74 -41.29 26.19
N ALA A 19 10.73 -41.84 25.48
CA ALA A 19 11.28 -41.19 24.30
C ALA A 19 10.22 -40.96 23.20
N LEU A 20 9.34 -41.95 22.96
CA LEU A 20 8.25 -41.82 21.98
C LEU A 20 7.22 -40.76 22.39
N GLU A 21 6.89 -40.66 23.68
CA GLU A 21 6.01 -39.60 24.18
C GLU A 21 6.62 -38.20 24.01
N ASP A 22 7.91 -38.04 24.27
CA ASP A 22 8.60 -36.76 24.08
C ASP A 22 8.70 -36.37 22.59
N PHE A 23 8.94 -37.34 21.70
CA PHE A 23 8.86 -37.08 20.26
C PHE A 23 7.45 -36.70 19.82
N ARG A 24 6.41 -37.34 20.37
CA ARG A 24 5.02 -37.00 20.08
C ARG A 24 4.68 -35.58 20.53
N LYS A 25 5.13 -35.16 21.71
CA LYS A 25 4.97 -33.78 22.21
C LYS A 25 5.63 -32.76 21.27
N LYS A 26 6.88 -33.00 20.87
CA LYS A 26 7.60 -32.12 19.92
C LYS A 26 6.91 -32.03 18.56
N ILE A 27 6.33 -33.12 18.06
CA ILE A 27 5.57 -33.10 16.81
C ILE A 27 4.29 -32.26 16.94
N MET A 28 3.60 -32.33 18.08
CA MET A 28 2.42 -31.51 18.35
C MET A 28 2.80 -30.03 18.44
N GLU A 29 3.85 -29.69 19.17
CA GLU A 29 4.38 -28.32 19.26
C GLU A 29 4.77 -27.76 17.89
N HIS A 30 5.46 -28.56 17.05
CA HIS A 30 5.82 -28.14 15.70
C HIS A 30 4.58 -27.85 14.84
N LYS A 31 3.53 -28.69 14.94
CA LYS A 31 2.28 -28.47 14.21
C LYS A 31 1.55 -27.20 14.66
N GLU A 32 1.55 -26.92 15.97
CA GLU A 32 0.95 -25.70 16.50
C GLU A 32 1.69 -24.45 16.04
N ILE A 33 3.04 -24.49 16.08
CA ILE A 33 3.88 -23.39 15.62
C ILE A 33 3.70 -23.17 14.11
N GLU A 34 3.65 -24.24 13.32
CA GLU A 34 3.44 -24.17 11.87
C GLU A 34 2.07 -23.55 11.53
N ALA A 35 1.02 -23.94 12.25
CA ALA A 35 -0.32 -23.37 12.08
C ALA A 35 -0.33 -21.86 12.41
N ARG A 36 0.29 -21.46 13.53
CA ARG A 36 0.42 -20.03 13.91
C ARG A 36 1.24 -19.25 12.88
N LEU A 37 2.34 -19.83 12.39
CA LEU A 37 3.21 -19.20 11.40
C LEU A 37 2.44 -18.97 10.09
N LYS A 38 1.63 -19.94 9.66
CA LYS A 38 0.78 -19.78 8.49
C LYS A 38 -0.24 -18.64 8.66
N GLN A 39 -0.91 -18.56 9.81
CA GLN A 39 -1.84 -17.47 10.12
C GLN A 39 -1.12 -16.11 10.09
N LEU A 40 0.00 -15.98 10.80
CA LEU A 40 0.80 -14.75 10.82
C LEU A 40 1.27 -14.32 9.43
N ARG A 41 1.59 -15.27 8.53
CA ARG A 41 1.94 -14.95 7.13
C ARG A 41 0.75 -14.45 6.33
N GLU A 42 -0.43 -15.03 6.53
CA GLU A 42 -1.65 -14.56 5.88
C GLU A 42 -2.01 -13.15 6.36
N ASP A 43 -1.93 -12.90 7.67
CA ASP A 43 -2.16 -11.60 8.29
C ASP A 43 -1.14 -10.55 7.83
N LEU A 44 0.15 -10.90 7.74
CA LEU A 44 1.14 -9.98 7.18
C LEU A 44 0.81 -9.60 5.74
N ARG A 45 0.34 -10.56 4.93
CA ARG A 45 -0.01 -10.28 3.54
C ARG A 45 -1.23 -9.38 3.43
N THR A 46 -2.22 -9.51 4.31
CA THR A 46 -3.38 -8.59 4.34
C THR A 46 -2.96 -7.21 4.81
N PHE A 47 -2.20 -7.11 5.91
CA PHE A 47 -1.73 -5.83 6.43
C PHE A 47 -0.81 -5.09 5.45
N THR A 48 0.08 -5.77 4.72
CA THR A 48 0.89 -5.11 3.68
C THR A 48 0.03 -4.51 2.58
N LYS A 49 -1.03 -5.21 2.14
CA LYS A 49 -1.94 -4.68 1.11
C LYS A 49 -2.72 -3.46 1.62
N ASP A 50 -3.20 -3.53 2.85
CA ASP A 50 -3.95 -2.42 3.45
C ASP A 50 -3.04 -1.21 3.68
N TYR A 51 -1.79 -1.46 4.08
CA TYR A 51 -0.77 -0.44 4.20
C TYR A 51 -0.48 0.23 2.85
N ASP A 52 -0.19 -0.56 1.81
CA ASP A 52 0.06 -0.03 0.46
C ASP A 52 -1.14 0.78 -0.06
N LYS A 53 -2.36 0.32 0.22
CA LYS A 53 -3.58 1.06 -0.14
C LYS A 53 -3.65 2.40 0.60
N SER A 54 -3.46 2.40 1.92
CA SER A 54 -3.49 3.63 2.72
C SER A 54 -2.39 4.62 2.33
N GLU A 55 -1.19 4.13 1.98
CA GLU A 55 -0.12 4.98 1.45
C GLU A 55 -0.50 5.61 0.11
N ASN A 56 -1.11 4.82 -0.78
CA ASN A 56 -1.55 5.33 -2.08
C ASN A 56 -2.66 6.37 -1.93
N ASP A 57 -3.60 6.15 -1.01
CA ASP A 57 -4.66 7.11 -0.70
C ASP A 57 -4.05 8.41 -0.14
N LEU A 58 -3.05 8.32 0.73
CA LEU A 58 -2.33 9.48 1.28
C LEU A 58 -1.57 10.25 0.19
N LYS A 59 -0.89 9.55 -0.72
CA LYS A 59 -0.23 10.16 -1.89
C LYS A 59 -1.25 10.83 -2.82
N ALA A 60 -2.42 10.23 -3.01
CA ALA A 60 -3.49 10.80 -3.82
C ALA A 60 -4.05 12.10 -3.20
N LEU A 61 -4.15 12.19 -1.88
CA LEU A 61 -4.59 13.41 -1.18
C LEU A 61 -3.66 14.62 -1.38
N GLN A 62 -2.38 14.38 -1.66
CA GLN A 62 -1.43 15.45 -1.96
C GLN A 62 -1.60 16.02 -3.38
N SER A 63 -2.36 15.34 -4.24
CA SER A 63 -2.61 15.83 -5.60
C SER A 63 -3.58 17.02 -5.55
N VAL A 64 -3.14 18.15 -6.12
CA VAL A 64 -3.95 19.35 -6.25
C VAL A 64 -4.74 19.33 -7.56
N GLY A 65 -5.99 19.80 -7.49
CA GLY A 65 -6.82 19.97 -8.68
C GLY A 65 -6.26 21.02 -9.64
N GLN A 66 -6.45 20.80 -10.94
CA GLN A 66 -6.12 21.77 -11.98
C GLN A 66 -7.40 22.35 -12.56
N ILE A 67 -7.40 23.65 -12.86
CA ILE A 67 -8.54 24.35 -13.45
C ILE A 67 -8.57 24.07 -14.95
N VAL A 68 -9.73 23.69 -15.48
CA VAL A 68 -9.89 23.52 -16.93
C VAL A 68 -10.17 24.88 -17.58
N GLY A 69 -9.45 25.16 -18.66
CA GLY A 69 -9.63 26.36 -19.48
C GLY A 69 -9.50 26.08 -20.98
N GLU A 70 -9.83 27.08 -21.78
CA GLU A 70 -9.69 27.05 -23.23
C GLU A 70 -8.77 28.18 -23.69
N VAL A 71 -7.79 27.86 -24.53
CA VAL A 71 -6.88 28.85 -25.13
C VAL A 71 -7.66 29.64 -26.16
N LEU A 72 -7.73 30.96 -26.00
CA LEU A 72 -8.38 31.84 -26.97
C LEU A 72 -7.39 32.35 -28.01
N LYS A 73 -6.23 32.85 -27.56
CA LYS A 73 -5.24 33.48 -28.43
C LYS A 73 -3.86 33.48 -27.80
N GLN A 74 -2.84 33.26 -28.63
CA GLN A 74 -1.44 33.47 -28.23
C GLN A 74 -1.10 34.96 -28.32
N LEU A 75 -0.56 35.54 -27.24
CA LEU A 75 -0.15 36.95 -27.21
C LEU A 75 1.35 37.08 -27.49
N THR A 76 2.16 36.30 -26.79
CA THR A 76 3.61 36.19 -27.01
C THR A 76 4.01 34.71 -26.96
N GLU A 77 5.27 34.41 -27.22
CA GLU A 77 5.74 33.03 -27.20
C GLU A 77 5.52 32.32 -25.86
N ASP A 78 5.54 33.06 -24.75
CA ASP A 78 5.37 32.51 -23.38
C ASP A 78 4.04 32.89 -22.72
N LYS A 79 3.21 33.72 -23.37
CA LYS A 79 1.97 34.25 -22.77
C LYS A 79 0.77 33.96 -23.66
N PHE A 80 -0.26 33.37 -23.06
CA PHE A 80 -1.50 32.97 -23.72
C PHE A 80 -2.70 33.60 -23.02
N ILE A 81 -3.74 33.90 -23.80
CA ILE A 81 -5.04 34.29 -23.27
C ILE A 81 -5.86 33.02 -23.13
N VAL A 82 -6.26 32.71 -21.89
CA VAL A 82 -7.07 31.52 -21.58
C VAL A 82 -8.36 31.96 -20.93
N LYS A 83 -9.47 31.37 -21.36
CA LYS A 83 -10.78 31.49 -20.71
C LYS A 83 -10.93 30.34 -19.71
N ALA A 84 -11.02 30.67 -18.43
CA ALA A 84 -11.34 29.65 -17.42
C ALA A 84 -12.79 29.17 -17.60
N THR A 85 -13.07 27.93 -17.22
CA THR A 85 -14.46 27.40 -17.23
C THR A 85 -15.41 28.29 -16.41
N ASN A 86 -14.89 28.97 -15.38
CA ASN A 86 -15.63 29.90 -14.54
C ASN A 86 -16.05 31.21 -15.24
N GLY A 87 -15.55 31.49 -16.45
CA GLY A 87 -15.91 32.66 -17.26
C GLY A 87 -14.83 33.74 -17.43
N PRO A 88 -14.02 34.08 -16.41
CA PRO A 88 -12.96 35.08 -16.55
C PRO A 88 -11.89 34.70 -17.58
N ARG A 89 -11.30 35.73 -18.20
CA ARG A 89 -10.17 35.60 -19.12
C ARG A 89 -8.89 36.04 -18.42
N TYR A 90 -7.89 35.19 -18.45
CA TYR A 90 -6.58 35.43 -17.85
C TYR A 90 -5.50 35.45 -18.91
N VAL A 91 -4.47 36.28 -18.69
CA VAL A 91 -3.19 36.16 -19.40
C VAL A 91 -2.30 35.28 -18.55
N VAL A 92 -1.94 34.13 -19.09
CA VAL A 92 -1.23 33.08 -18.35
C VAL A 92 0.07 32.69 -19.03
N GLY A 93 1.03 32.29 -18.21
CA GLY A 93 2.28 31.70 -18.68
C GLY A 93 2.12 30.25 -19.07
N CYS A 94 3.02 29.75 -19.92
CA CYS A 94 3.19 28.32 -20.16
C CYS A 94 4.45 27.77 -19.48
N ARG A 95 4.39 26.53 -18.99
CA ARG A 95 5.58 25.80 -18.55
C ARG A 95 6.53 25.59 -19.73
N ARG A 96 7.82 25.89 -19.56
CA ARG A 96 8.84 25.85 -20.64
C ARG A 96 9.01 24.47 -21.31
N GLN A 97 8.66 23.40 -20.60
CA GLN A 97 8.76 22.02 -21.09
C GLN A 97 7.59 21.60 -21.99
N LEU A 98 6.57 22.44 -22.15
CA LEU A 98 5.36 22.12 -22.89
C LEU A 98 5.49 22.56 -24.35
N ASP A 99 5.02 21.70 -25.27
CA ASP A 99 5.06 21.97 -26.71
C ASP A 99 4.10 23.11 -27.10
N LYS A 100 4.66 24.31 -27.28
CA LYS A 100 3.90 25.51 -27.66
C LYS A 100 3.13 25.35 -28.98
N ALA A 101 3.58 24.48 -29.89
CA ALA A 101 2.93 24.20 -31.17
C ALA A 101 1.54 23.53 -31.03
N LYS A 102 1.29 22.85 -29.90
CA LYS A 102 0.00 22.21 -29.60
C LYS A 102 -1.00 23.19 -28.97
N LEU A 103 -0.54 24.30 -28.41
CA LEU A 103 -1.37 25.34 -27.79
C LEU A 103 -2.01 26.25 -28.84
N ARG A 104 -2.94 25.69 -29.61
CA ARG A 104 -3.71 26.43 -30.62
C ARG A 104 -4.97 27.03 -30.02
N PRO A 105 -5.51 28.13 -30.59
CA PRO A 105 -6.81 28.65 -30.19
C PRO A 105 -7.88 27.55 -30.30
N GLY A 106 -8.72 27.39 -29.27
CA GLY A 106 -9.70 26.31 -29.13
C GLY A 106 -9.21 25.08 -28.35
N THR A 107 -7.92 25.02 -27.98
CA THR A 107 -7.38 23.88 -27.23
C THR A 107 -7.78 23.97 -25.77
N ARG A 108 -8.27 22.86 -25.21
CA ARG A 108 -8.49 22.71 -23.76
C ARG A 108 -7.16 22.48 -23.05
N VAL A 109 -6.93 23.26 -22.01
CA VAL A 109 -5.70 23.25 -21.20
C VAL A 109 -6.04 23.11 -19.72
N ALA A 110 -5.11 22.56 -18.96
CA ALA A 110 -5.19 22.55 -17.51
C ALA A 110 -4.29 23.66 -16.94
N LEU A 111 -4.87 24.51 -16.10
CA LEU A 111 -4.20 25.58 -15.39
C LEU A 111 -3.93 25.15 -13.95
N ASP A 112 -2.77 25.50 -13.43
CA ASP A 112 -2.51 25.39 -12.00
C ASP A 112 -3.46 26.30 -11.20
N MET A 113 -4.03 25.78 -10.11
CA MET A 113 -5.05 26.48 -9.32
C MET A 113 -4.50 27.76 -8.68
N THR A 114 -3.21 27.75 -8.30
CA THR A 114 -2.59 28.87 -7.56
C THR A 114 -1.97 29.92 -8.48
N THR A 115 -1.24 29.49 -9.50
CA THR A 115 -0.48 30.39 -10.38
C THR A 115 -1.17 30.69 -11.70
N LEU A 116 -2.24 29.96 -12.02
CA LEU A 116 -2.93 29.99 -13.32
C LEU A 116 -2.01 29.66 -14.50
N THR A 117 -0.90 28.95 -14.27
CA THR A 117 0.05 28.57 -15.33
C THR A 117 -0.45 27.34 -16.10
N VAL A 118 -0.25 27.30 -17.42
CA VAL A 118 -0.56 26.11 -18.23
C VAL A 118 0.35 24.95 -17.84
N MET A 119 -0.28 23.89 -17.32
CA MET A 119 0.37 22.66 -16.86
C MET A 119 0.41 21.57 -17.93
N ARG A 120 -0.70 21.37 -18.67
CA ARG A 120 -0.86 20.37 -19.73
C ARG A 120 -1.92 20.76 -20.75
#